data_AF-A0A920DVN9-F1
#
_entry.id   AF-A0A920DVN9-F1
#
_cell.length_a   1.000
_cell.length_b   1.000
_cell.length_c   1.000
_cell.angle_alpha   90.00
_cell.angle_beta   90.00
_cell.angle_gamma   90.00
#
_symmetry.space_group_name_H-M   'P 1'
#
loop_
_entity.id
_entity.type
_entity.pdbx_description
1 polymer ?
#
loop_
_entity_poly.entity_id
_entity_poly.type
_entity_poly.pdbx_seq_one_letter_code
_entity_poly.pdbx_strand_id
1 'polypeptide(L)' 'MPKPFEEFEGNGMHLHISLFKDDKNLFAQNSLKSGISKEGEIFYCWIIKACCRLHGNFKPMG' A
#
# COMPACT_ATOMS: atom_id res chain seq x y z
N MET A 1 -5.99 19.41 3.18
CA MET A 1 -5.35 19.25 4.50
C MET A 1 -5.79 17.90 5.09
N PRO A 2 -4.88 17.07 5.63
CA PRO A 2 -5.20 15.72 6.12
C PRO A 2 -6.26 15.69 7.23
N LYS A 3 -6.32 16.71 8.09
CA LYS A 3 -7.37 16.87 9.12
C LYS A 3 -7.57 18.37 9.35
N PRO A 4 -8.52 19.00 8.63
CA PRO A 4 -8.73 20.45 8.72
C PRO A 4 -9.53 20.89 9.95
N PHE A 5 -10.36 20.01 10.51
CA PHE A 5 -11.22 20.28 11.67
C PHE A 5 -11.08 19.13 12.67
N GLU A 6 -11.19 19.41 13.97
CA GLU A 6 -10.97 18.41 15.02
C GLU A 6 -12.15 17.43 15.09
N GLU A 7 -13.37 17.97 14.98
CA GLU A 7 -14.65 17.30 15.15
C GLU A 7 -15.04 16.40 13.97
N PHE A 8 -14.39 16.56 12.81
CA PHE A 8 -14.70 15.83 11.58
C PHE A 8 -13.54 14.97 11.11
N GLU A 9 -13.82 13.79 10.58
CA GLU A 9 -12.79 12.86 10.09
C GLU A 9 -11.79 13.47 9.11
N GLY A 10 -10.58 12.91 9.13
CA GLY A 10 -9.51 13.33 8.23
C GLY A 10 -9.70 12.84 6.80
N ASN A 11 -8.98 13.47 5.87
CA ASN A 11 -8.87 13.04 4.49
C ASN A 11 -7.59 12.23 4.28
N GLY A 12 -7.76 10.95 3.98
CA GLY A 12 -6.67 10.06 3.58
C GLY A 12 -6.45 10.01 2.07
N MET A 13 -5.35 9.40 1.64
CA MET A 13 -5.07 9.06 0.25
C MET A 13 -4.79 7.56 0.16
N HIS A 14 -5.83 6.75 -0.06
CA HIS A 14 -5.66 5.33 -0.29
C HIS A 14 -5.09 5.10 -1.68
N LEU A 15 -4.01 4.32 -1.76
CA LEU A 15 -3.33 4.02 -3.01
C LEU A 15 -3.37 2.51 -3.26
N HIS A 16 -4.03 2.12 -4.34
CA HIS A 16 -4.03 0.73 -4.82
C HIS A 16 -2.86 0.54 -5.78
N ILE A 17 -1.93 -0.34 -5.43
CA ILE A 17 -0.71 -0.63 -6.20
C ILE A 17 -0.73 -2.09 -6.63
N SER A 18 -0.37 -2.36 -7.88
CA SER A 18 -0.20 -3.71 -8.42
C SER A 18 1.01 -3.77 -9.34
N LEU A 19 1.70 -4.91 -9.37
CA LEU A 19 2.87 -5.14 -10.20
C LEU A 19 2.50 -6.06 -11.37
N PHE A 20 2.90 -5.69 -12.58
CA PHE A 20 2.65 -6.47 -13.78
C PHE A 20 3.96 -6.83 -14.48
N LYS A 21 3.97 -7.99 -15.13
CA LYS A 21 5.01 -8.41 -16.07
C LYS A 21 4.34 -9.16 -17.21
N ASP A 22 4.67 -8.79 -18.45
CA ASP A 22 4.11 -9.41 -19.66
C ASP A 22 2.58 -9.51 -19.61
N ASP A 23 1.92 -8.40 -19.23
CA ASP A 23 0.46 -8.26 -19.04
C ASP A 23 -0.17 -9.18 -17.97
N LYS A 24 0.65 -9.82 -17.13
CA LYS A 24 0.17 -10.63 -16.00
C LYS A 24 0.38 -9.90 -14.68
N ASN A 25 -0.68 -9.87 -13.87
CA ASN A 25 -0.60 -9.36 -12.51
C ASN A 25 0.23 -10.32 -11.65
N LEU A 26 1.38 -9.85 -11.17
CA LEU A 26 2.31 -10.64 -10.38
C LEU A 26 1.85 -10.87 -8.94
N PHE A 27 0.86 -10.12 -8.44
CA PHE A 27 0.34 -10.29 -7.09
C PHE A 27 -0.82 -11.30 -7.03
N ALA A 28 -1.48 -11.58 -8.15
CA ALA A 28 -2.64 -12.45 -8.19
C ALA A 28 -2.25 -13.93 -8.28
N GLN A 29 -2.74 -14.75 -7.35
CA GLN A 29 -2.60 -16.21 -7.41
C GLN A 29 -3.89 -16.91 -6.96
N ASN A 30 -4.80 -17.13 -7.91
CA ASN A 30 -6.15 -17.66 -7.65
C ASN A 30 -6.16 -19.12 -7.12
N SER A 31 -5.06 -19.85 -7.25
CA SER A 31 -4.93 -21.21 -6.71
C SER A 31 -4.70 -21.23 -5.18
N LEU A 32 -4.32 -20.09 -4.59
CA LEU A 32 -4.13 -19.97 -3.14
C LEU A 32 -5.40 -19.45 -2.47
N LYS A 33 -5.68 -19.93 -1.26
CA LYS A 33 -6.79 -19.44 -0.44
C LYS A 33 -6.70 -17.93 -0.16
N SER A 34 -5.49 -17.39 -0.05
CA SER A 34 -5.23 -15.95 0.13
C SER A 34 -5.49 -15.13 -1.14
N GLY A 35 -5.46 -15.76 -2.32
CA GLY A 35 -5.51 -15.08 -3.62
C GLY A 35 -4.26 -14.27 -3.96
N ILE A 36 -3.25 -14.25 -3.08
CA ILE A 36 -2.03 -13.43 -3.21
C ILE A 36 -0.83 -14.34 -3.49
N SER A 37 -0.02 -13.97 -4.45
CA SER A 37 1.22 -14.67 -4.80
C SER A 37 2.33 -14.43 -3.77
N LYS A 38 3.39 -15.23 -3.84
CA LYS A 38 4.58 -15.04 -3.00
C LYS A 38 5.26 -13.69 -3.24
N GLU A 39 5.27 -13.21 -4.48
CA GLU A 39 5.79 -11.90 -4.85
C GLU A 39 4.96 -10.78 -4.22
N GLY A 40 3.62 -10.93 -4.18
CA GLY A 40 2.72 -10.00 -3.51
C GLY A 40 2.94 -9.95 -1.99
N GLU A 41 3.11 -11.11 -1.36
CA GLU A 41 3.43 -11.20 0.07
C GLU A 41 4.77 -10.55 0.40
N ILE A 42 5.81 -10.82 -0.40
CA ILE A 42 7.13 -10.20 -0.24
C ILE A 42 7.02 -8.69 -0.40
N PHE A 43 6.35 -8.20 -1.43
CA PHE A 43 6.12 -6.77 -1.64
C PHE A 43 5.44 -6.13 -0.43
N TYR A 44 4.38 -6.74 0.09
CA TYR A 44 3.68 -6.27 1.29
C TYR A 44 4.60 -6.20 2.52
N CYS A 45 5.40 -7.24 2.77
CA CYS A 45 6.40 -7.25 3.84
C CYS A 45 7.43 -6.12 3.70
N TRP A 46 7.89 -5.82 2.48
CA TRP A 46 8.78 -4.70 2.21
C TRP A 46 8.13 -3.35 2.49
N ILE A 47 6.85 -3.17 2.13
CA ILE A 47 6.10 -1.93 2.44
C ILE A 47 6.01 -1.72 3.94
N ILE A 48 5.64 -2.75 4.72
CA ILE A 48 5.58 -2.64 6.19
C ILE A 48 6.95 -2.25 6.76
N LYS A 49 8.03 -2.91 6.29
CA LYS A 49 9.39 -2.61 6.75
C LYS A 49 9.83 -1.19 6.37
N ALA A 50 9.35 -0.68 5.24
CA ALA A 50 9.68 0.66 4.76
C ALA A 50 8.78 1.76 5.36
N CYS A 51 7.66 1.45 6.03
CA CYS A 51 6.71 2.43 6.55
C CYS A 51 7.37 3.56 7.36
N CYS A 52 8.28 3.23 8.29
CA CYS A 52 8.99 4.25 9.08
C CYS A 52 9.83 5.19 8.22
N ARG A 53 10.46 4.68 7.15
CA ARG A 53 11.27 5.47 6.21
C ARG A 53 10.39 6.34 5.31
N LEU A 54 9.24 5.81 4.91
CA LEU A 54 8.32 6.45 3.96
C LEU A 54 7.39 7.46 4.62
N HIS A 55 7.19 7.39 5.95
CA HIS A 55 6.25 8.25 6.68
C HIS A 55 6.42 9.74 6.36
N GLY A 56 7.66 10.27 6.33
CA GLY A 56 7.90 11.68 6.01
C GLY A 56 7.53 12.09 4.58
N ASN A 57 7.56 11.15 3.63
CA ASN A 57 7.17 11.42 2.24
C ASN A 57 5.65 11.37 2.06
N PHE A 58 4.95 10.48 2.77
CA PHE A 58 3.49 10.34 2.69
C PHE A 58 2.74 11.28 3.64
N LYS A 59 3.42 11.81 4.66
CA LYS A 59 2.93 12.86 5.55
C LYS A 59 3.96 14.01 5.59
N PRO A 60 4.08 14.79 4.50
CA PRO A 60 5.09 15.84 4.38
C PRO A 60 4.78 17.11 5.19
N MET A 61 3.64 17.16 5.87
CA MET A 61 3.29 18.28 6.74
C MET A 61 3.98 18.09 8.09
N GLY A 62 5.03 18.89 8.32
CA GLY A 62 5.70 19.03 9.61
C GLY A 62 4.85 19.76 10.64
#